data_AF-A0A919ZD74-F1
#
_entry.id   AF-A0A919ZD74-F1
#
_cell.length_a   1.000
_cell.length_b   1.000
_cell.length_c   1.000
_cell.angle_alpha   90.00
_cell.angle_beta   90.00
_cell.angle_gamma   90.00
#
_symmetry.space_group_name_H-M   'P 1'
#
loop_
_entity.id
_entity.type
_entity.pdbx_description
1 polymer ?
#
loop_
_entity_poly.entity_id
_entity_poly.type
_entity_poly.pdbx_seq_one_letter_code
_entity_poly.pdbx_strand_id
1 'polypeptide(L)'
;MFAYRRPSANGYLLLRENNRNWLSKLSPSHEDRLEEEIRELRMKMEQLYLEHGSLLSSAVIEISRLLDEKINEYINRTKNR
;
A
#
# COMPACT_ATOMS: atom_id res chain seq x y z
N MET A 1 10.92 23.05 0.56
CA MET A 1 11.52 21.77 1.02
C MET A 1 10.39 20.82 1.40
N PHE A 2 10.10 19.83 0.56
CA PHE A 2 9.56 18.51 0.95
C PHE A 2 10.00 17.53 -0.14
N ALA A 3 11.17 16.91 0.06
CA ALA A 3 11.70 15.91 -0.84
C ALA A 3 11.13 14.54 -0.46
N TYR A 4 9.97 14.18 -1.00
CA TYR A 4 9.53 12.79 -1.01
C TYR A 4 9.71 12.20 -2.40
N ARG A 5 10.93 11.78 -2.67
CA ARG A 5 11.18 10.73 -3.65
C ARG A 5 12.25 9.81 -3.11
N ARG A 6 11.83 8.81 -2.34
CA ARG A 6 12.53 7.54 -2.34
C ARG A 6 11.94 6.73 -3.50
N PRO A 7 12.69 6.45 -4.58
CA PRO A 7 12.28 5.39 -5.47
C PRO A 7 12.34 4.12 -4.63
N SER A 8 11.17 3.57 -4.28
CA SER A 8 11.12 2.16 -3.88
C SER A 8 11.63 1.41 -5.09
N ALA A 9 12.81 0.81 -4.94
CA ALA A 9 13.52 0.08 -5.97
C ALA A 9 12.81 -1.25 -6.28
N ASN A 10 11.53 -1.19 -6.64
CA ASN A 10 10.93 -2.17 -7.54
C ASN A 10 11.43 -1.79 -8.94
N GLY A 11 12.71 -2.09 -9.16
CA GLY A 11 13.47 -1.79 -10.36
C GLY A 11 12.95 -2.53 -11.57
N TYR A 12 11.79 -2.12 -12.07
CA TYR A 12 11.36 -2.38 -13.42
C TYR A 12 11.74 -1.19 -14.27
N LEU A 13 13.00 -1.16 -14.70
CA LEU A 13 13.48 -0.45 -15.88
C LEU A 13 14.91 -0.95 -16.11
N LEU A 14 15.21 -1.34 -17.35
CA LEU A 14 16.49 -1.84 -17.86
C LEU A 14 16.70 -3.37 -17.74
N LEU A 15 16.14 -4.15 -18.67
CA LEU A 15 16.90 -4.60 -19.86
C LEU A 15 16.15 -5.70 -20.64
N ARG A 16 16.07 -5.41 -21.92
CA ARG A 16 15.73 -6.24 -23.08
C ARG A 16 16.28 -7.68 -23.01
N GLU A 17 15.37 -8.61 -23.29
CA GLU A 17 15.53 -10.00 -23.73
C GLU A 17 16.25 -11.00 -22.80
N ASN A 18 15.53 -12.08 -22.47
CA ASN A 18 16.02 -13.35 -21.94
C ASN A 18 16.05 -13.57 -20.42
N ASN A 19 14.92 -13.45 -19.72
CA ASN A 19 14.71 -14.25 -18.50
C ASN A 19 13.20 -14.33 -18.18
N ARG A 20 12.57 -15.50 -18.27
CA ARG A 20 11.14 -15.70 -17.93
C ARG A 20 10.95 -16.26 -16.51
N ASN A 21 12.03 -16.69 -15.85
CA ASN A 21 12.00 -17.37 -14.55
C ASN A 21 12.15 -16.41 -13.35
N TRP A 22 12.83 -15.28 -13.52
CA TRP A 22 12.90 -14.21 -12.50
C TRP A 22 11.61 -13.36 -12.41
N LEU A 23 10.88 -13.16 -13.52
CA LEU A 23 9.64 -12.37 -13.57
C LEU A 23 8.50 -13.03 -12.78
N SER A 24 8.45 -14.36 -12.75
CA SER A 24 7.48 -15.12 -11.97
C SER A 24 7.78 -15.09 -10.46
N LYS A 25 9.03 -14.83 -10.05
CA LYS A 25 9.41 -14.55 -8.64
C LYS A 25 9.20 -13.09 -8.23
N LEU A 26 8.99 -12.19 -9.18
CA LEU A 26 8.75 -10.76 -8.94
C LEU A 26 7.26 -10.39 -8.98
N SER A 27 6.37 -11.38 -9.17
CA SER A 27 4.95 -11.16 -9.00
C SER A 27 4.71 -10.84 -7.52
N PRO A 28 4.20 -9.64 -7.20
CA PRO A 28 4.03 -9.22 -5.82
C PRO A 28 3.15 -10.26 -5.12
N SER A 29 3.65 -10.76 -4.00
CA SER A 29 2.90 -11.68 -3.16
C SER A 29 1.59 -11.00 -2.76
N HIS A 30 0.58 -11.79 -2.42
CA HIS A 30 -0.66 -11.23 -1.92
C HIS A 30 -0.42 -10.31 -0.71
N GLU A 31 0.60 -10.62 0.10
CA GLU A 31 1.08 -9.79 1.21
C GLU A 31 1.68 -8.46 0.75
N ASP A 32 2.50 -8.45 -0.31
CA ASP A 32 3.06 -7.21 -0.89
C ASP A 32 1.96 -6.29 -1.42
N ARG A 33 0.91 -6.87 -2.03
CA ARG A 33 -0.25 -6.12 -2.51
C ARG A 33 -1.09 -5.56 -1.37
N LEU A 34 -1.27 -6.32 -0.30
CA LEU A 34 -1.96 -5.86 0.90
C LEU A 34 -1.18 -4.74 1.60
N GLU A 35 0.14 -4.82 1.66
CA GLU A 35 0.98 -3.76 2.23
C GLU A 35 0.85 -2.46 1.43
N GLU A 36 0.89 -2.54 0.10
CA GLU A 36 0.69 -1.38 -0.78
C GLU A 36 -0.71 -0.77 -0.58
N GLU A 37 -1.75 -1.60 -0.52
CA GLU A 37 -3.13 -1.15 -0.31
C GLU A 37 -3.31 -0.46 1.06
N ILE A 38 -2.69 -0.98 2.12
CA ILE A 38 -2.67 -0.34 3.46
C ILE A 38 -1.96 1.02 3.40
N ARG A 39 -0.86 1.14 2.64
CA ARG A 39 -0.14 2.41 2.48
C ARG A 39 -0.97 3.43 1.72
N GLU A 40 -1.59 3.05 0.61
CA GLU A 40 -2.47 3.93 -0.17
C GLU A 40 -3.65 4.43 0.67
N LEU A 41 -4.25 3.56 1.47
CA LEU A 41 -5.37 3.92 2.36
C LEU A 41 -4.93 4.87 3.47
N ARG A 42 -3.73 4.70 4.05
CA ARG A 42 -3.16 5.66 5.00
C ARG A 42 -2.94 7.03 4.39
N MET A 43 -2.36 7.09 3.19
CA MET A 43 -2.14 8.36 2.50
C MET A 43 -3.47 9.07 2.19
N LYS A 44 -4.49 8.33 1.72
CA LYS A 44 -5.81 8.89 1.46
C LYS A 44 -6.51 9.36 2.73
N MET A 45 -6.40 8.63 3.84
CA MET A 45 -6.94 9.05 5.12
C MET A 45 -6.29 10.34 5.63
N GLU A 46 -4.95 10.45 5.51
CA GLU A 46 -4.22 11.64 5.90
C GLU A 46 -4.59 12.84 5.02
N GLN A 47 -4.73 12.63 3.70
CA GLN A 47 -5.19 13.68 2.79
C GLN A 47 -6.61 14.14 3.11
N LEU A 48 -7.56 13.20 3.33
CA LEU A 48 -8.94 13.54 3.69
C LEU A 48 -9.00 14.26 5.04
N TYR A 49 -8.13 13.91 5.99
CA TYR A 49 -8.00 14.64 7.24
C TYR A 49 -7.53 16.08 7.03
N LEU A 50 -6.52 16.29 6.17
CA LEU A 50 -6.03 17.62 5.81
C LEU A 50 -7.08 18.46 5.07
N GLU A 51 -7.89 17.84 4.22
CA GLU A 51 -8.95 18.50 3.44
C GLU A 51 -10.19 18.85 4.29
N HIS A 52 -10.65 17.92 5.14
CA HIS A 52 -11.85 18.12 5.96
C HIS A 52 -11.57 18.78 7.32
N GLY A 53 -10.31 18.82 7.76
CA GLY A 53 -9.90 19.39 9.06
C GLY A 53 -10.47 18.64 10.27
N SER A 54 -11.05 17.46 10.08
CA SER A 54 -11.70 16.69 11.14
C SER A 54 -11.63 15.19 10.91
N LEU A 55 -11.19 14.47 11.95
CA LEU A 55 -11.19 13.01 11.98
C LEU A 55 -12.59 12.39 12.05
N LEU A 56 -13.61 13.21 12.35
CA LEU A 56 -15.00 12.77 12.48
C LEU A 56 -15.81 12.99 11.21
N SER A 57 -15.18 13.44 10.12
CA SER A 57 -15.83 13.50 8.82
C SER A 57 -16.22 12.10 8.38
N SER A 58 -17.43 11.94 7.85
CA SER A 58 -17.94 10.64 7.36
C SER A 58 -16.97 9.98 6.38
N ALA A 59 -16.27 10.78 5.55
CA ALA A 59 -15.27 10.30 4.61
C ALA A 59 -14.00 9.75 5.31
N VAL A 60 -13.54 10.41 6.38
CA VAL A 60 -12.37 9.96 7.17
C VAL A 60 -12.70 8.71 7.98
N ILE A 61 -13.93 8.62 8.50
CA ILE A 61 -14.41 7.44 9.23
C ILE A 61 -14.52 6.24 8.29
N GLU A 62 -15.08 6.41 7.10
CA GLU A 62 -15.23 5.31 6.13
C GLU A 62 -13.88 4.77 5.67
N ILE A 63 -12.93 5.66 5.35
CA ILE A 63 -11.59 5.21 4.94
C ILE A 63 -10.79 4.62 6.10
N SER A 64 -10.98 5.12 7.33
CA SER A 64 -10.36 4.53 8.53
C SER A 64 -10.89 3.12 8.78
N ARG A 65 -12.19 2.88 8.58
CA ARG A 65 -12.79 1.55 8.69
C ARG A 65 -12.24 0.59 7.64
N LEU A 66 -12.14 1.05 6.39
CA LEU A 66 -11.57 0.24 5.31
C LEU A 66 -10.09 -0.09 5.55
N LEU A 67 -9.33 0.87 6.10
CA LEU A 67 -7.95 0.68 6.49
C LEU A 67 -7.81 -0.37 7.61
N ASP A 68 -8.69 -0.33 8.61
CA ASP A 68 -8.71 -1.31 9.71
C ASP A 68 -8.99 -2.73 9.21
N GLU A 69 -9.96 -2.88 8.29
CA GLU A 69 -10.26 -4.16 7.64
C GLU A 69 -9.03 -4.74 6.93
N LYS A 70 -8.28 -3.91 6.19
CA LYS A 70 -7.06 -4.33 5.48
C LYS A 70 -5.91 -4.67 6.42
N ILE A 71 -5.76 -3.95 7.52
CA ILE A 71 -4.78 -4.26 8.56
C ILE A 71 -5.12 -5.59 9.23
N ASN A 72 -6.39 -5.83 9.57
CA ASN A 72 -6.84 -7.09 10.15
C ASN A 72 -6.61 -8.27 9.19
N GLU A 73 -6.87 -8.09 7.90
CA GLU A 73 -6.58 -9.10 6.89
C GLU A 73 -5.08 -9.44 6.83
N TYR A 74 -4.22 -8.42 6.82
CA TYR A 74 -2.76 -8.60 6.83
C TYR A 74 -2.28 -9.32 8.10
N ILE A 75 -2.77 -8.90 9.27
CA ILE A 75 -2.40 -9.52 10.56
C ILE A 75 -2.86 -10.99 10.60
N ASN A 76 -4.06 -11.29 10.13
CA ASN A 76 -4.59 -12.66 10.13
C ASN A 76 -3.78 -13.58 9.19
N ARG A 77 -3.39 -13.07 8.02
CA ARG A 77 -2.58 -13.84 7.06
C ARG A 77 -1.14 -14.06 7.52
N THR A 78 -0.55 -13.08 8.21
CA THR A 78 0.81 -13.21 8.77
C THR A 78 0.85 -14.08 10.03
N LYS A 79 -0.23 -14.14 10.82
CA LYS A 79 -0.36 -15.02 11.99
C LYS A 79 -0.57 -16.51 11.66
N ASN A 80 -1.22 -16.81 10.53
CA ASN A 80 -1.50 -18.19 10.11
C ASN A 80 -0.37 -18.85 9.31
N ARG A 81 0.85 -18.30 9.40
CA ARG A 81 2.03 -18.72 8.66
C ARG A 81 3.09 -19.26 9.61
#